data_AF-A0A958R3A1-F1
#
_entry.id   AF-A0A958R3A1-F1
#
_cell.length_a   1.000
_cell.length_b   1.000
_cell.length_c   1.000
_cell.angle_alpha   90.00
_cell.angle_beta   90.00
_cell.angle_gamma   90.00
#
_symmetry.space_group_name_H-M   'P 1'
#
loop_
_entity.id
_entity.type
_entity.pdbx_description
1 polymer ?
#
loop_
_entity_poly.entity_id
_entity_poly.type
_entity_poly.pdbx_seq_one_letter_code
_entity_poly.pdbx_strand_id
1 'polypeptide(L)'
;MRRLYDATTRMPWLVFSVLFGFISLGFNNCSEPFRAKSLGSSAPSSMQVLGLKTVSDLKFYTRLTKGEYRYVTRDLLDGMSAGTISDMDNVINGFTENLYDGSYKNHTLVNTYPNIEKDQFEFARKLAGYFVSSNLFKRLCPAAGSCADSLLQNLLPRMWKKSLSTQEQANLKNFYNSYTTADRDFYFLFRVFASPFFHYKIFNANEGDPLKRSFKIGNLLSYYITGSYPDDELQNDIEAGKLVDEQVIRDHVERLLQASPVRFAEMFVLQWLKVSTLMSSTTKYKNVFVSDIMLEPALIFAQLMGDGDYISSLMELKYNVVNPGLAGLYGISGITSGWSRGQGTKTLFGTAFMSYLTADHDTDNPNPIRRGSYVVNYLLCKDIQFPTSAIQEKVDEVVNNAPMDLSPPARMAYFRGFPACASCHDQFDHHGLALEEIGVFGATRTKYYTGHDVVATGRVEGIQFNNSLEFVGKLARSEAFNTCFASQVYNYITSSPYTQGFNAIEKSDVKPAIAGKSIRQVVAEMVVRGLGGL
;
A
#
# COMPACT_ATOMS: atom_id res chain seq x y z
N MET A 1 43.64 12.93 -24.92
CA MET A 1 43.81 14.39 -25.04
C MET A 1 43.04 15.03 -23.88
N ARG A 2 43.53 15.12 -22.64
CA ARG A 2 44.58 15.98 -22.02
C ARG A 2 44.46 17.49 -22.34
N ARG A 3 43.94 18.22 -21.33
CA ARG A 3 44.34 19.53 -20.75
C ARG A 3 43.20 20.57 -20.70
N LEU A 4 43.01 21.44 -19.69
CA LEU A 4 43.49 21.67 -18.31
C LEU A 4 42.78 22.99 -17.88
N TYR A 5 42.34 23.10 -16.60
CA TYR A 5 42.45 24.26 -15.66
C TYR A 5 41.90 25.67 -16.09
N ASP A 6 41.28 26.50 -15.23
CA ASP A 6 41.61 26.78 -13.84
C ASP A 6 40.50 27.56 -13.07
N ALA A 7 40.46 27.34 -11.74
CA ALA A 7 40.27 28.24 -10.59
C ALA A 7 39.16 29.33 -10.53
N THR A 8 38.53 29.71 -9.40
CA THR A 8 38.58 29.41 -7.93
C THR A 8 37.46 30.26 -7.24
N THR A 9 36.71 29.81 -6.22
CA THR A 9 36.88 29.98 -4.75
C THR A 9 35.46 29.83 -4.14
N ARG A 10 35.13 29.26 -2.95
CA ARG A 10 35.76 29.07 -1.64
C ARG A 10 35.04 27.95 -0.87
N MET A 11 35.79 27.19 -0.07
CA MET A 11 35.41 26.14 0.91
C MET A 11 35.88 26.62 2.32
N PRO A 12 35.54 25.98 3.48
CA PRO A 12 36.20 24.74 3.96
C PRO A 12 35.27 23.75 4.74
N TRP A 13 35.36 22.40 4.63
CA TRP A 13 36.32 21.40 5.18
C TRP A 13 36.28 21.26 6.73
N LEU A 14 36.25 20.09 7.40
CA LEU A 14 37.16 18.93 7.30
C LEU A 14 36.67 17.66 8.06
N VAL A 15 37.34 16.53 7.74
CA VAL A 15 37.12 15.11 8.11
C VAL A 15 38.36 14.54 8.85
N PHE A 16 38.14 13.62 9.80
CA PHE A 16 38.93 12.49 10.37
C PHE A 16 40.49 12.38 10.39
N SER A 17 40.97 11.89 11.57
CA SER A 17 41.98 10.81 11.86
C SER A 17 43.34 11.17 12.51
N VAL A 18 43.72 10.35 13.54
CA VAL A 18 45.05 9.81 13.99
C VAL A 18 44.98 9.53 15.53
N LEU A 19 44.99 8.31 16.09
CA LEU A 19 45.96 7.18 16.27
C LEU A 19 46.96 7.28 17.46
N PHE A 20 47.03 6.18 18.25
CA PHE A 20 47.94 5.74 19.35
C PHE A 20 47.76 6.35 20.75
N GLY A 21 47.78 5.62 21.89
CA GLY A 21 48.04 4.21 22.22
C GLY A 21 48.48 4.06 23.70
N PHE A 22 48.32 2.85 24.27
CA PHE A 22 48.76 2.31 25.59
C PHE A 22 47.83 2.54 26.81
N ILE A 23 47.57 1.61 27.76
CA ILE A 23 47.97 0.22 28.06
C ILE A 23 47.02 -0.38 29.12
N SER A 24 46.69 -1.68 28.98
CA SER A 24 46.45 -2.77 29.98
C SER A 24 45.55 -2.51 31.21
N LEU A 25 44.59 -3.36 31.63
CA LEU A 25 44.52 -4.83 31.84
C LEU A 25 43.00 -5.19 31.90
N GLY A 26 42.44 -6.37 31.62
CA GLY A 26 42.92 -7.70 31.27
C GLY A 26 41.73 -8.70 31.29
N PHE A 27 41.65 -9.53 30.24
CA PHE A 27 41.24 -10.95 30.15
C PHE A 27 39.89 -11.51 30.66
N ASN A 28 39.16 -12.07 29.68
CA ASN A 28 38.59 -13.44 29.55
C ASN A 28 37.82 -14.08 30.73
N ASN A 29 36.56 -14.48 30.51
CA ASN A 29 36.18 -15.86 30.12
C ASN A 29 34.65 -16.11 30.14
N CYS A 30 34.28 -17.15 29.41
CA CYS A 30 32.97 -17.76 29.17
C CYS A 30 32.09 -18.11 30.40
N SER A 31 30.84 -18.47 30.05
CA SER A 31 29.92 -19.44 30.68
C SER A 31 28.98 -18.99 31.81
N GLU A 32 27.70 -18.80 31.40
CA GLU A 32 26.47 -19.38 31.97
C GLU A 32 26.10 -19.22 33.48
N PRO A 33 24.85 -19.52 33.90
CA PRO A 33 23.83 -18.55 34.27
C PRO A 33 23.58 -18.47 35.79
N PHE A 34 23.34 -17.27 36.34
CA PHE A 34 23.02 -17.13 37.77
C PHE A 34 21.61 -16.60 38.03
N ARG A 35 20.78 -17.57 38.43
CA ARG A 35 19.73 -17.56 39.45
C ARG A 35 19.52 -16.25 40.22
N ALA A 36 18.23 -15.90 40.28
CA ALA A 36 17.61 -14.96 41.18
C ALA A 36 18.15 -15.02 42.63
N LYS A 37 18.44 -13.83 43.17
CA LYS A 37 18.60 -13.61 44.61
C LYS A 37 17.47 -12.69 45.07
N SER A 38 16.64 -13.24 45.94
CA SER A 38 15.53 -12.58 46.64
C SER A 38 16.01 -11.37 47.44
N LEU A 39 15.31 -10.24 47.31
CA LEU A 39 15.28 -9.17 48.31
C LEU A 39 13.84 -8.95 48.75
N GLY A 40 13.71 -8.68 50.04
CA GLY A 40 12.54 -8.94 50.86
C GLY A 40 11.30 -8.09 50.59
N SER A 41 10.19 -8.77 50.82
CA SER A 41 8.82 -8.36 51.10
C SER A 41 8.60 -6.97 51.71
N SER A 42 7.87 -6.12 50.99
CA SER A 42 6.60 -5.49 51.44
C SER A 42 5.99 -4.60 50.35
N ALA A 43 5.87 -5.14 49.13
CA ALA A 43 4.98 -4.58 48.11
C ALA A 43 3.77 -5.50 47.98
N PRO A 44 2.53 -4.98 47.89
CA PRO A 44 1.33 -5.80 47.84
C PRO A 44 1.40 -6.73 46.62
N SER A 45 1.58 -8.01 46.89
CA SER A 45 1.46 -9.11 45.94
C SER A 45 -0.02 -9.32 45.64
N SER A 46 -0.56 -8.51 44.73
CA SER A 46 -1.74 -8.85 43.93
C SER A 46 -1.95 -7.78 42.87
N MET A 47 -1.17 -7.86 41.79
CA MET A 47 -1.65 -7.36 40.49
C MET A 47 -2.67 -8.38 39.94
N GLN A 48 -3.72 -8.60 40.74
CA GLN A 48 -4.85 -9.47 40.45
C GLN A 48 -6.16 -8.67 40.50
N VAL A 49 -6.07 -7.39 40.16
CA VAL A 49 -7.23 -6.49 40.02
C VAL A 49 -7.14 -5.90 38.62
N LEU A 50 -8.21 -6.09 37.86
CA LEU A 50 -8.32 -5.98 36.40
C LEU A 50 -7.80 -7.24 35.71
N GLY A 51 -8.70 -8.14 35.30
CA GLY A 51 -8.41 -9.28 34.41
C GLY A 51 -7.99 -8.82 33.01
N LEU A 52 -6.95 -8.00 32.93
CA LEU A 52 -6.35 -7.52 31.71
C LEU A 52 -5.56 -8.66 31.11
N LYS A 53 -5.90 -8.96 29.86
CA LYS A 53 -5.14 -9.86 29.01
C LYS A 53 -3.69 -9.40 28.98
N THR A 54 -2.79 -10.34 29.21
CA THR A 54 -1.36 -10.11 29.06
C THR A 54 -1.02 -9.89 27.60
N VAL A 55 0.11 -9.24 27.30
CA VAL A 55 0.58 -9.06 25.93
C VAL A 55 0.71 -10.40 25.18
N SER A 56 1.02 -11.49 25.90
CA SER A 56 1.03 -12.87 25.38
C SER A 56 -0.34 -13.41 24.97
N ASP A 57 -1.45 -12.87 25.49
CA ASP A 57 -2.81 -13.28 25.12
C ASP A 57 -3.28 -12.61 23.81
N LEU A 58 -2.48 -11.69 23.27
CA LEU A 58 -2.81 -10.84 22.13
C LEU A 58 -1.91 -11.17 20.94
N LYS A 59 -2.51 -11.31 19.75
CA LYS A 59 -1.82 -11.29 18.46
C LYS A 59 -1.76 -9.85 17.96
N PHE A 60 -0.54 -9.35 17.76
CA PHE A 60 -0.31 -8.11 17.03
C PHE A 60 -0.38 -8.40 15.55
N TYR A 61 -1.34 -7.78 14.86
CA TYR A 61 -1.42 -7.87 13.40
C TYR A 61 -0.52 -6.81 12.76
N THR A 62 -0.79 -5.53 13.02
CA THR A 62 0.07 -4.44 12.54
C THR A 62 -0.29 -3.11 13.20
N ARG A 63 0.56 -2.11 13.03
CA ARG A 63 0.22 -0.70 13.24
C ARG A 63 -0.57 -0.19 12.02
N LEU A 64 -1.49 0.75 12.23
CA LEU A 64 -2.12 1.45 11.12
C LEU A 64 -1.06 2.04 10.17
N THR A 65 -1.25 1.82 8.87
CA THR A 65 -0.43 2.45 7.81
C THR A 65 -0.74 3.95 7.73
N LYS A 66 0.13 4.73 7.08
CA LYS A 66 -0.22 6.15 6.82
C LYS A 66 -1.55 6.31 6.07
N GLY A 67 -1.84 5.42 5.12
CA GLY A 67 -3.12 5.41 4.42
C GLY A 67 -4.31 5.23 5.36
N GLU A 68 -4.24 4.25 6.27
CA GLU A 68 -5.28 3.99 7.26
C GLU A 68 -5.44 5.14 8.27
N TYR A 69 -4.34 5.76 8.73
CA TYR A 69 -4.42 6.96 9.56
C TYR A 69 -5.18 8.10 8.86
N ARG A 70 -4.94 8.31 7.56
CA ARG A 70 -5.65 9.34 6.80
C ARG A 70 -7.14 9.03 6.70
N TYR A 71 -7.52 7.79 6.40
CA TYR A 71 -8.93 7.41 6.29
C TYR A 71 -9.66 7.47 7.62
N VAL A 72 -9.10 6.91 8.69
CA VAL A 72 -9.65 7.04 10.05
C VAL A 72 -9.80 8.51 10.45
N THR A 73 -8.79 9.34 10.18
CA THR A 73 -8.85 10.77 10.50
C THR A 73 -9.95 11.48 9.72
N ARG A 74 -10.11 11.19 8.43
CA ARG A 74 -11.16 11.79 7.59
C ARG A 74 -12.56 11.40 8.07
N ASP A 75 -12.74 10.16 8.50
CA ASP A 75 -14.02 9.68 9.03
C ASP A 75 -14.36 10.30 10.39
N LEU A 76 -13.35 10.46 11.26
CA LEU A 76 -13.53 11.12 12.57
C LEU A 76 -13.76 12.62 12.42
N LEU A 77 -13.03 13.27 11.51
CA LEU A 77 -13.09 14.71 11.26
C LEU A 77 -14.11 15.07 10.18
N ASP A 78 -15.20 14.31 10.10
CA ASP A 78 -16.33 14.59 9.22
C ASP A 78 -16.77 16.06 9.32
N GLY A 79 -16.91 16.72 8.17
CA GLY A 79 -17.29 18.14 8.06
C GLY A 79 -16.22 19.16 8.41
N MET A 80 -14.98 18.75 8.71
CA MET A 80 -13.89 19.68 8.97
C MET A 80 -13.31 20.29 7.68
N SER A 81 -12.65 21.45 7.82
CA SER A 81 -12.08 22.17 6.69
C SER A 81 -10.91 21.43 6.03
N ALA A 82 -10.67 21.69 4.74
CA ALA A 82 -9.51 21.15 4.03
C ALA A 82 -8.17 21.52 4.70
N GLY A 83 -8.09 22.71 5.34
CA GLY A 83 -6.91 23.12 6.10
C GLY A 83 -6.68 22.25 7.34
N THR A 84 -7.74 21.88 8.05
CA THR A 84 -7.67 20.95 9.20
C THR A 84 -7.22 19.56 8.75
N ILE A 85 -7.78 19.05 7.66
CA ILE A 85 -7.37 17.75 7.11
C ILE A 85 -5.91 17.79 6.66
N SER A 86 -5.47 18.87 6.01
CA SER A 86 -4.08 19.05 5.59
C SER A 86 -3.11 19.12 6.78
N ASP A 87 -3.49 19.75 7.90
CA ASP A 87 -2.66 19.78 9.10
C ASP A 87 -2.49 18.37 9.70
N MET A 88 -3.57 17.58 9.75
CA MET A 88 -3.48 16.18 10.18
C MET A 88 -2.65 15.32 9.21
N ASP A 89 -2.82 15.50 7.90
CA ASP A 89 -2.03 14.80 6.89
C ASP A 89 -0.53 15.11 7.05
N ASN A 90 -0.16 16.33 7.43
CA ASN A 90 1.23 16.70 7.72
C ASN A 90 1.79 15.95 8.94
N VAL A 91 1.00 15.78 10.01
CA VAL A 91 1.41 14.98 11.18
C VAL A 91 1.63 13.53 10.77
N ILE A 92 0.68 12.95 10.01
CA ILE A 92 0.76 11.56 9.53
C ILE A 92 1.98 11.38 8.59
N ASN A 93 2.30 12.38 7.79
CA ASN A 93 3.48 12.35 6.91
C ASN A 93 4.78 12.24 7.70
N GLY A 94 4.84 12.84 8.90
CA GLY A 94 5.97 12.77 9.82
C GLY A 94 6.22 11.37 10.40
N PHE A 95 5.23 10.49 10.40
CA PHE A 95 5.38 9.14 10.95
C PHE A 95 6.43 8.35 10.18
N THR A 96 7.19 7.50 10.87
CA THR A 96 7.91 6.43 10.17
C THR A 96 6.87 5.52 9.49
N GLU A 97 7.06 5.19 8.22
CA GLU A 97 6.15 4.28 7.50
C GLU A 97 6.40 2.82 7.91
N ASN A 98 5.35 1.99 7.87
CA ASN A 98 5.51 0.54 8.04
C ASN A 98 6.54 0.01 7.01
N LEU A 99 7.58 -0.67 7.47
CA LEU A 99 8.62 -1.26 6.61
C LEU A 99 8.01 -2.20 5.57
N TYR A 100 8.54 -2.11 4.36
CA TYR A 100 8.19 -2.95 3.24
C TYR A 100 9.20 -4.10 3.16
N ASP A 101 8.87 -5.27 3.70
CA ASP A 101 9.74 -6.45 3.68
C ASP A 101 9.61 -7.30 2.40
N GLY A 102 8.98 -6.74 1.36
CA GLY A 102 8.63 -7.45 0.13
C GLY A 102 7.16 -7.90 0.07
N SER A 103 6.42 -7.82 1.18
CA SER A 103 4.98 -8.08 1.26
C SER A 103 4.14 -6.78 1.23
N TYR A 104 2.83 -6.87 1.49
CA TYR A 104 1.97 -5.69 1.63
C TYR A 104 2.07 -5.06 3.04
N LYS A 105 2.04 -3.72 3.11
CA LYS A 105 2.24 -2.91 4.34
C LYS A 105 1.20 -3.17 5.44
N ASN A 106 0.06 -3.72 5.08
CA ASN A 106 -1.10 -3.88 5.97
C ASN A 106 -0.89 -4.97 7.03
N HIS A 107 0.23 -5.70 6.99
CA HIS A 107 0.63 -6.67 8.01
C HIS A 107 2.12 -6.58 8.39
N THR A 108 2.79 -5.45 8.14
CA THR A 108 4.16 -5.30 8.65
C THR A 108 4.13 -5.47 10.17
N LEU A 109 4.96 -6.40 10.68
CA LEU A 109 5.11 -6.64 12.11
C LEU A 109 5.46 -5.33 12.84
N VAL A 110 5.09 -5.26 14.12
CA VAL A 110 5.37 -4.10 14.98
C VAL A 110 6.88 -3.93 15.10
N ASN A 111 7.46 -3.12 14.23
CA ASN A 111 8.85 -2.71 14.33
C ASN A 111 8.94 -1.58 15.34
N THR A 112 9.92 -1.68 16.24
CA THR A 112 10.25 -0.60 17.17
C THR A 112 10.98 0.49 16.40
N TYR A 113 10.29 1.59 16.10
CA TYR A 113 10.91 2.77 15.53
C TYR A 113 11.20 3.78 16.65
N PRO A 114 12.40 4.40 16.65
CA PRO A 114 12.65 5.55 17.52
C PRO A 114 11.58 6.61 17.31
N ASN A 115 11.08 7.22 18.39
CA ASN A 115 10.09 8.30 18.41
C ASN A 115 8.66 7.96 17.98
N ILE A 116 8.32 6.72 17.63
CA ILE A 116 6.95 6.39 17.19
C ILE A 116 5.88 6.75 18.24
N GLU A 117 6.20 6.56 19.52
CA GLU A 117 5.30 6.94 20.62
C GLU A 117 5.07 8.44 20.65
N LYS A 118 6.13 9.25 20.50
CA LYS A 118 6.03 10.71 20.44
C LYS A 118 5.12 11.15 19.29
N ASP A 119 5.30 10.55 18.11
CA ASP A 119 4.50 10.87 16.93
C ASP A 119 3.02 10.50 17.13
N GLN A 120 2.75 9.34 17.73
CA GLN A 120 1.40 8.87 18.09
C GLN A 120 0.73 9.78 19.14
N PHE A 121 1.48 10.23 20.15
CA PHE A 121 1.02 11.19 21.15
C PHE A 121 0.70 12.55 20.54
N GLU A 122 1.54 13.07 19.63
CA GLU A 122 1.27 14.33 18.94
C GLU A 122 0.01 14.23 18.08
N PHE A 123 -0.11 13.14 17.31
CA PHE A 123 -1.30 12.84 16.52
C PHE A 123 -2.55 12.79 17.39
N ALA A 124 -2.53 12.03 18.48
CA ALA A 124 -3.65 11.89 19.40
C ALA A 124 -4.08 13.24 19.99
N ARG A 125 -3.11 14.08 20.37
CA ARG A 125 -3.36 15.42 20.91
C ARG A 125 -4.05 16.33 19.89
N LYS A 126 -3.54 16.39 18.66
CA LYS A 126 -4.13 17.20 17.58
C LYS A 126 -5.51 16.68 17.18
N LEU A 127 -5.65 15.37 17.02
CA LEU A 127 -6.94 14.74 16.68
C LEU A 127 -7.99 15.02 17.76
N ALA A 128 -7.64 14.91 19.05
CA ALA A 128 -8.56 15.23 20.14
C ALA A 128 -9.06 16.69 20.08
N GLY A 129 -8.15 17.63 19.79
CA GLY A 129 -8.49 19.04 19.65
C GLY A 129 -9.41 19.34 18.46
N TYR A 130 -9.26 18.63 17.34
CA TYR A 130 -10.12 18.81 16.18
C TYR A 130 -11.43 18.04 16.24
N PHE A 131 -11.42 16.86 16.86
CA PHE A 131 -12.58 15.97 16.86
C PHE A 131 -13.80 16.58 17.55
N VAL A 132 -13.62 17.35 18.63
CA VAL A 132 -14.72 18.05 19.33
C VAL A 132 -15.51 19.02 18.44
N SER A 133 -14.93 19.46 17.32
CA SER A 133 -15.58 20.37 16.36
C SER A 133 -16.20 19.64 15.16
N SER A 134 -15.94 18.34 15.01
CA SER A 134 -16.41 17.53 13.89
C SER A 134 -17.92 17.33 13.91
N ASN A 135 -18.50 17.05 12.75
CA ASN A 135 -19.91 16.69 12.64
C ASN A 135 -20.20 15.35 13.31
N LEU A 136 -19.26 14.40 13.26
CA LEU A 136 -19.41 13.12 13.94
C LEU A 136 -19.53 13.30 15.46
N PHE A 137 -18.67 14.12 16.06
CA PHE A 137 -18.75 14.41 17.49
C PHE A 137 -20.09 15.07 17.86
N LYS A 138 -20.55 16.05 17.08
CA LYS A 138 -21.85 16.71 17.31
C LYS A 138 -23.03 15.74 17.22
N ARG A 139 -22.98 14.75 16.32
CA ARG A 139 -24.00 13.69 16.21
C ARG A 139 -23.98 12.76 17.43
N LEU A 140 -22.79 12.37 17.89
CA LEU A 140 -22.64 11.43 19.01
C LEU A 140 -22.88 12.07 20.36
N CYS A 141 -22.60 13.36 20.51
CA CYS A 141 -22.66 14.10 21.77
C CYS A 141 -23.66 15.27 21.71
N PRO A 142 -24.97 15.01 21.56
CA PRO A 142 -25.98 16.06 21.63
C PRO A 142 -26.09 16.64 23.04
N ALA A 143 -26.51 17.90 23.14
CA ALA A 143 -26.50 18.71 24.37
C ALA A 143 -27.29 18.13 25.56
N ALA A 144 -28.17 17.15 25.34
CA ALA A 144 -29.08 16.59 26.36
C ALA A 144 -28.58 15.25 26.99
N GLY A 145 -27.33 14.84 26.77
CA GLY A 145 -26.82 13.56 27.27
C GLY A 145 -25.36 13.55 27.74
N SER A 146 -24.97 12.47 28.41
CA SER A 146 -23.59 12.17 28.79
C SER A 146 -22.80 11.76 27.54
N CYS A 147 -22.08 12.71 26.94
CA CYS A 147 -21.22 12.49 25.76
C CYS A 147 -20.29 11.28 25.95
N ALA A 148 -19.75 11.11 27.16
CA ALA A 148 -18.93 9.95 27.51
C ALA A 148 -19.64 8.61 27.26
N ASP A 149 -20.90 8.45 27.67
CA ASP A 149 -21.62 7.17 27.49
C ASP A 149 -21.81 6.86 26.00
N SER A 150 -22.19 7.87 25.21
CA SER A 150 -22.36 7.70 23.76
C SER A 150 -21.05 7.35 23.06
N LEU A 151 -19.94 8.01 23.39
CA LEU A 151 -18.62 7.69 22.82
C LEU A 151 -18.16 6.29 23.23
N LEU A 152 -18.37 5.89 24.48
CA LEU A 152 -17.99 4.57 25.00
C LEU A 152 -18.80 3.44 24.35
N GLN A 153 -20.06 3.67 24.01
CA GLN A 153 -20.93 2.66 23.41
C GLN A 153 -20.79 2.60 21.89
N ASN A 154 -20.79 3.75 21.23
CA ASN A 154 -21.02 3.80 19.78
C ASN A 154 -19.73 3.93 18.96
N LEU A 155 -18.67 4.53 19.53
CA LEU A 155 -17.45 4.85 18.79
C LEU A 155 -16.23 4.07 19.29
N LEU A 156 -16.04 4.00 20.60
CA LEU A 156 -14.84 3.41 21.18
C LEU A 156 -14.64 1.94 20.82
N PRO A 157 -15.68 1.07 20.80
CA PRO A 157 -15.49 -0.34 20.45
C PRO A 157 -14.98 -0.54 19.02
N ARG A 158 -15.40 0.33 18.10
CA ARG A 158 -14.98 0.34 16.69
C ARG A 158 -13.55 0.83 16.55
N MET A 159 -13.23 1.97 17.18
CA MET A 159 -11.89 2.55 17.13
C MET A 159 -10.84 1.67 17.81
N TRP A 160 -11.20 1.00 18.91
CA TRP A 160 -10.30 0.10 19.63
C TRP A 160 -10.36 -1.34 19.14
N LYS A 161 -11.25 -1.64 18.19
CA LYS A 161 -11.42 -2.97 17.59
C LYS A 161 -11.71 -4.04 18.66
N LYS A 162 -12.42 -3.66 19.73
CA LYS A 162 -12.56 -4.45 20.96
C LYS A 162 -13.84 -4.08 21.73
N SER A 163 -14.53 -5.09 22.27
CA SER A 163 -15.57 -4.88 23.29
C SER A 163 -15.00 -4.41 24.63
N LEU A 164 -15.65 -3.43 25.25
CA LEU A 164 -15.24 -2.89 26.56
C LEU A 164 -15.99 -3.59 27.69
N SER A 165 -15.28 -4.09 28.69
CA SER A 165 -15.91 -4.60 29.91
C SER A 165 -16.59 -3.48 30.70
N THR A 166 -17.60 -3.82 31.52
CA THR A 166 -18.28 -2.86 32.41
C THR A 166 -17.29 -2.09 33.29
N GLN A 167 -16.22 -2.75 33.75
CA GLN A 167 -15.17 -2.10 34.54
C GLN A 167 -14.34 -1.10 33.73
N GLU A 168 -13.97 -1.43 32.49
CA GLU A 168 -13.24 -0.51 31.61
C GLU A 168 -14.10 0.73 31.28
N GLN A 169 -15.39 0.52 31.00
CA GLN A 169 -16.33 1.62 30.77
C GLN A 169 -16.45 2.52 32.01
N ALA A 170 -16.61 1.93 33.20
CA ALA A 170 -16.68 2.69 34.45
C ALA A 170 -15.39 3.48 34.72
N ASN A 171 -14.22 2.89 34.49
CA ASN A 171 -12.93 3.56 34.67
C ASN A 171 -12.78 4.77 33.72
N LEU A 172 -13.15 4.60 32.45
CA LEU A 172 -13.10 5.68 31.46
C LEU A 172 -14.11 6.79 31.77
N LYS A 173 -15.30 6.44 32.26
CA LYS A 173 -16.31 7.41 32.71
C LYS A 173 -15.87 8.18 33.95
N ASN A 174 -15.23 7.51 34.91
CA ASN A 174 -14.66 8.17 36.09
C ASN A 174 -13.54 9.14 35.69
N PHE A 175 -12.68 8.75 34.73
CA PHE A 175 -11.67 9.64 34.17
C PHE A 175 -12.29 10.85 33.45
N TYR A 176 -13.37 10.66 32.69
CA TYR A 176 -14.10 11.77 32.07
C TYR A 176 -14.64 12.76 33.12
N ASN A 177 -15.25 12.22 34.19
CA ASN A 177 -15.85 13.02 35.26
C ASN A 177 -14.84 13.67 36.21
N SER A 178 -13.55 13.32 36.15
CA SER A 178 -12.52 13.95 36.99
C SER A 178 -12.04 15.31 36.46
N TYR A 179 -12.50 15.72 35.27
CA TYR A 179 -12.15 17.01 34.65
C TYR A 179 -13.35 17.95 34.61
N THR A 180 -13.08 19.25 34.47
CA THR A 180 -14.10 20.29 34.31
C THR A 180 -14.89 20.09 33.01
N THR A 181 -16.09 20.66 32.92
CA THR A 181 -16.89 20.62 31.67
C THR A 181 -16.18 21.26 30.49
N ALA A 182 -15.27 22.22 30.73
CA ALA A 182 -14.50 22.87 29.67
C ALA A 182 -13.42 21.96 29.08
N ASP A 183 -12.82 21.08 29.91
CA ASP A 183 -11.63 20.32 29.53
C ASP A 183 -11.88 18.82 29.33
N ARG A 184 -12.96 18.27 29.91
CA ARG A 184 -13.19 16.82 29.99
C ARG A 184 -13.22 16.12 28.63
N ASP A 185 -13.80 16.77 27.61
CA ASP A 185 -13.91 16.17 26.27
C ASP A 185 -12.52 16.02 25.65
N PHE A 186 -11.68 17.06 25.72
CA PHE A 186 -10.33 17.03 25.19
C PHE A 186 -9.47 15.96 25.87
N TYR A 187 -9.40 15.95 27.21
CA TYR A 187 -8.56 15.00 27.92
C TYR A 187 -9.03 13.55 27.75
N PHE A 188 -10.34 13.33 27.71
CA PHE A 188 -10.90 12.01 27.43
C PHE A 188 -10.55 11.52 26.02
N LEU A 189 -10.78 12.36 25.01
CA LEU A 189 -10.46 12.02 23.62
C LEU A 189 -8.96 11.83 23.41
N PHE A 190 -8.13 12.65 24.05
CA PHE A 190 -6.69 12.50 24.01
C PHE A 190 -6.26 11.14 24.58
N ARG A 191 -6.82 10.73 25.73
CA ARG A 191 -6.58 9.40 26.30
C ARG A 191 -7.05 8.28 25.35
N VAL A 192 -8.21 8.45 24.71
CA VAL A 192 -8.77 7.47 23.77
C VAL A 192 -7.88 7.31 22.54
N PHE A 193 -7.45 8.41 21.94
CA PHE A 193 -6.62 8.41 20.73
C PHE A 193 -5.17 8.05 20.99
N ALA A 194 -4.62 8.31 22.19
CA ALA A 194 -3.27 7.91 22.57
C ALA A 194 -3.18 6.42 22.96
N SER A 195 -4.31 5.72 23.05
CA SER A 195 -4.34 4.29 23.40
C SER A 195 -3.69 3.44 22.30
N PRO A 196 -2.88 2.42 22.65
CA PRO A 196 -2.39 1.45 21.68
C PRO A 196 -3.51 0.78 20.87
N PHE A 197 -4.69 0.58 21.45
CA PHE A 197 -5.83 -0.01 20.73
C PHE A 197 -6.34 0.87 19.58
N PHE A 198 -6.07 2.17 19.61
CA PHE A 198 -6.35 3.04 18.46
C PHE A 198 -5.36 2.79 17.33
N HIS A 199 -4.07 2.79 17.64
CA HIS A 199 -2.95 2.77 16.69
C HIS A 199 -2.62 1.39 16.09
N TYR A 200 -3.02 0.31 16.77
CA TYR A 200 -2.64 -1.06 16.42
C TYR A 200 -3.87 -1.96 16.25
N LYS A 201 -3.79 -2.88 15.30
CA LYS A 201 -4.76 -3.96 15.11
C LYS A 201 -4.38 -5.11 16.04
N ILE A 202 -5.00 -5.14 17.22
CA ILE A 202 -4.68 -6.08 18.30
C ILE A 202 -5.88 -7.01 18.50
N PHE A 203 -5.66 -8.31 18.33
CA PHE A 203 -6.71 -9.33 18.48
C PHE A 203 -6.31 -10.42 19.46
N ASN A 204 -7.25 -11.25 19.90
CA ASN A 204 -6.96 -12.36 20.80
C ASN A 204 -6.24 -13.48 20.06
N ALA A 205 -5.27 -14.12 20.72
CA ALA A 205 -4.54 -15.24 20.11
C ALA A 205 -5.40 -16.49 19.91
N ASN A 206 -6.36 -16.73 20.82
CA ASN A 206 -7.27 -17.88 20.81
C ASN A 206 -8.66 -17.49 20.31
N GLU A 207 -8.92 -17.78 19.03
CA GLU A 207 -10.12 -17.41 18.28
C GLU A 207 -11.20 -18.50 18.23
N GLY A 208 -11.10 -19.54 19.07
CA GLY A 208 -12.09 -20.63 19.11
C GLY A 208 -13.52 -20.22 19.46
N ASP A 209 -13.72 -18.96 19.88
CA ASP A 209 -15.01 -18.33 20.13
C ASP A 209 -15.50 -17.58 18.86
N PRO A 210 -16.67 -17.93 18.30
CA PRO A 210 -17.23 -17.29 17.11
C PRO A 210 -17.30 -15.76 17.17
N LEU A 211 -17.58 -15.19 18.35
CA LEU A 211 -17.63 -13.75 18.52
C LEU A 211 -16.25 -13.12 18.38
N LYS A 212 -15.22 -13.70 19.02
CA LYS A 212 -13.83 -13.22 18.88
C LYS A 212 -13.32 -13.35 17.44
N ARG A 213 -13.66 -14.44 16.75
CA ARG A 213 -13.37 -14.61 15.33
C ARG A 213 -14.05 -13.52 14.50
N SER A 214 -15.33 -13.26 14.75
CA SER A 214 -16.08 -12.21 14.05
C SER A 214 -15.49 -10.82 14.27
N PHE A 215 -15.10 -10.49 15.52
CA PHE A 215 -14.40 -9.24 15.83
C PHE A 215 -13.13 -9.07 15.02
N LYS A 216 -12.31 -10.10 14.94
CA LYS A 216 -11.07 -10.05 14.15
C LYS A 216 -11.38 -9.88 12.66
N ILE A 217 -12.22 -10.75 12.10
CA ILE A 217 -12.52 -10.75 10.66
C ILE A 217 -13.12 -9.42 10.24
N GLY A 218 -14.14 -8.93 10.94
CA GLY A 218 -14.82 -7.69 10.55
C GLY A 218 -13.94 -6.45 10.69
N ASN A 219 -13.11 -6.35 11.73
CA ASN A 219 -12.18 -5.23 11.82
C ASN A 219 -11.09 -5.31 10.74
N LEU A 220 -10.51 -6.48 10.48
CA LEU A 220 -9.55 -6.65 9.39
C LEU A 220 -10.17 -6.32 8.03
N LEU A 221 -11.39 -6.81 7.77
CA LEU A 221 -12.17 -6.51 6.57
C LEU A 221 -12.34 -5.01 6.35
N SER A 222 -12.78 -4.31 7.39
CA SER A 222 -12.97 -2.86 7.33
C SER A 222 -11.67 -2.14 7.00
N TYR A 223 -10.57 -2.45 7.69
CA TYR A 223 -9.29 -1.78 7.43
C TYR A 223 -8.70 -2.13 6.05
N TYR A 224 -8.81 -3.37 5.60
CA TYR A 224 -8.28 -3.77 4.29
C TYR A 224 -9.08 -3.19 3.11
N ILE A 225 -10.37 -2.90 3.29
CA ILE A 225 -11.20 -2.36 2.21
C ILE A 225 -11.35 -0.85 2.30
N THR A 226 -11.70 -0.33 3.47
CA THR A 226 -12.04 1.10 3.66
C THR A 226 -10.92 1.91 4.30
N GLY A 227 -9.89 1.25 4.82
CA GLY A 227 -8.80 1.90 5.54
C GLY A 227 -9.22 2.43 6.91
N SER A 228 -10.41 2.07 7.40
CA SER A 228 -11.02 2.66 8.59
C SER A 228 -11.76 1.63 9.44
N TYR A 229 -12.33 2.09 10.56
CA TYR A 229 -13.13 1.28 11.46
C TYR A 229 -14.48 0.85 10.84
N PRO A 230 -15.11 -0.24 11.31
CA PRO A 230 -16.35 -0.77 10.75
C PRO A 230 -17.50 0.25 10.72
N ASP A 231 -18.24 0.27 9.60
CA ASP A 231 -19.53 0.95 9.52
C ASP A 231 -20.59 0.24 10.37
N ASP A 232 -21.78 0.85 10.48
CA ASP A 232 -22.84 0.37 11.37
C ASP A 232 -23.28 -1.05 11.03
N GLU A 233 -23.44 -1.36 9.74
CA GLU A 233 -23.90 -2.66 9.30
C GLU A 233 -22.87 -3.75 9.62
N LEU A 234 -21.59 -3.51 9.30
CA LEU A 234 -20.52 -4.44 9.61
C LEU A 234 -20.31 -4.59 11.13
N GLN A 235 -20.43 -3.49 11.88
CA GLN A 235 -20.31 -3.53 13.34
C GLN A 235 -21.42 -4.36 13.98
N ASN A 236 -22.65 -4.25 13.51
CA ASN A 236 -23.77 -5.04 14.00
C ASN A 236 -23.54 -6.54 13.77
N ASP A 237 -23.01 -6.93 12.61
CA ASP A 237 -22.73 -8.34 12.30
C ASP A 237 -21.46 -8.86 13.01
N ILE A 238 -20.51 -7.99 13.32
CA ILE A 238 -19.41 -8.29 14.26
C ILE A 238 -19.97 -8.65 15.63
N GLU A 239 -20.84 -7.80 16.20
CA GLU A 239 -21.39 -7.97 17.55
C GLU A 239 -22.35 -9.16 17.65
N ALA A 240 -23.05 -9.46 16.56
CA ALA A 240 -23.90 -10.64 16.45
C ALA A 240 -23.10 -11.94 16.19
N GLY A 241 -21.79 -11.87 16.00
CA GLY A 241 -20.95 -13.05 15.75
C GLY A 241 -21.19 -13.72 14.39
N LYS A 242 -21.70 -12.98 13.39
CA LYS A 242 -22.11 -13.54 12.10
C LYS A 242 -20.97 -13.71 11.10
N LEU A 243 -19.82 -13.07 11.31
CA LEU A 243 -18.67 -13.12 10.40
C LEU A 243 -17.86 -14.42 10.51
N VAL A 244 -18.56 -15.51 10.81
CA VAL A 244 -18.11 -16.90 10.63
C VAL A 244 -18.75 -17.53 9.39
N ASP A 245 -19.79 -16.90 8.83
CA ASP A 245 -20.44 -17.29 7.59
C ASP A 245 -19.75 -16.61 6.39
N GLU A 246 -19.29 -17.42 5.44
CA GLU A 246 -18.59 -16.94 4.24
C GLU A 246 -19.46 -16.06 3.35
N GLN A 247 -20.76 -16.32 3.27
CA GLN A 247 -21.67 -15.51 2.47
C GLN A 247 -21.85 -14.12 3.09
N VAL A 248 -21.96 -14.04 4.41
CA VAL A 248 -22.03 -12.74 5.12
C VAL A 248 -20.74 -11.94 4.91
N ILE A 249 -19.57 -12.59 4.98
CA ILE A 249 -18.29 -11.94 4.68
C ILE A 249 -18.29 -11.43 3.23
N ARG A 250 -18.70 -12.25 2.27
CA ARG A 250 -18.75 -11.88 0.84
C ARG A 250 -19.65 -10.68 0.60
N ASP A 251 -20.84 -10.67 1.17
CA ASP A 251 -21.81 -9.58 1.03
C ASP A 251 -21.24 -8.25 1.54
N HIS A 252 -20.55 -8.28 2.69
CA HIS A 252 -19.85 -7.10 3.19
C HIS A 252 -18.67 -6.68 2.31
N VAL A 253 -17.87 -7.62 1.77
CA VAL A 253 -16.79 -7.26 0.83
C VAL A 253 -17.35 -6.48 -0.35
N GLU A 254 -18.36 -7.03 -1.02
CA GLU A 254 -18.94 -6.41 -2.21
C GLU A 254 -19.58 -5.05 -1.90
N ARG A 255 -20.30 -4.96 -0.77
CA ARG A 255 -20.90 -3.70 -0.29
C ARG A 255 -19.85 -2.63 -0.01
N LEU A 256 -18.79 -2.97 0.74
CA LEU A 256 -17.74 -2.02 1.11
C LEU A 256 -16.92 -1.58 -0.11
N LEU A 257 -16.62 -2.48 -1.03
CA LEU A 257 -15.96 -2.14 -2.30
C LEU A 257 -16.82 -1.23 -3.16
N GLN A 258 -18.14 -1.44 -3.19
CA GLN A 258 -19.07 -0.55 -3.90
C GLN A 258 -19.16 0.84 -3.24
N ALA A 259 -19.17 0.89 -1.91
CA ALA A 259 -19.29 2.13 -1.15
C ALA A 259 -17.99 2.95 -1.13
N SER A 260 -16.83 2.30 -1.24
CA SER A 260 -15.51 2.92 -1.09
C SER A 260 -14.45 2.40 -2.08
N PRO A 261 -14.73 2.37 -3.40
CA PRO A 261 -13.82 1.76 -4.37
C PRO A 261 -12.48 2.50 -4.45
N VAL A 262 -12.48 3.83 -4.26
CA VAL A 262 -11.27 4.66 -4.25
C VAL A 262 -10.37 4.30 -3.07
N ARG A 263 -10.95 4.05 -1.89
CA ARG A 263 -10.15 3.74 -0.69
C ARG A 263 -9.39 2.45 -0.85
N PHE A 264 -10.09 1.40 -1.30
CA PHE A 264 -9.45 0.12 -1.60
C PHE A 264 -8.40 0.28 -2.69
N ALA A 265 -8.72 0.97 -3.79
CA ALA A 265 -7.80 1.12 -4.90
C ALA A 265 -6.50 1.85 -4.52
N GLU A 266 -6.59 2.95 -3.77
CA GLU A 266 -5.40 3.67 -3.29
C GLU A 266 -4.50 2.80 -2.41
N MET A 267 -5.10 2.01 -1.52
CA MET A 267 -4.34 1.15 -0.62
C MET A 267 -3.78 -0.08 -1.34
N PHE A 268 -4.54 -0.70 -2.23
CA PHE A 268 -4.17 -1.95 -2.90
C PHE A 268 -3.33 -1.71 -4.16
N VAL A 269 -3.86 -0.95 -5.13
CA VAL A 269 -3.26 -0.82 -6.48
C VAL A 269 -1.87 -0.19 -6.40
N LEU A 270 -1.69 0.81 -5.54
CA LEU A 270 -0.40 1.49 -5.42
C LEU A 270 0.68 0.60 -4.79
N GLN A 271 0.27 -0.39 -3.99
CA GLN A 271 1.18 -1.41 -3.47
C GLN A 271 1.42 -2.54 -4.49
N TRP A 272 0.35 -3.00 -5.18
CA TRP A 272 0.45 -3.98 -6.26
C TRP A 272 1.43 -3.51 -7.34
N LEU A 273 1.29 -2.26 -7.77
CA LEU A 273 2.11 -1.65 -8.82
C LEU A 273 3.47 -1.10 -8.32
N LYS A 274 3.81 -1.32 -7.02
CA LYS A 274 5.07 -0.93 -6.37
C LYS A 274 5.38 0.57 -6.39
N VAL A 275 4.37 1.43 -6.24
CA VAL A 275 4.53 2.91 -6.31
C VAL A 275 4.08 3.66 -5.06
N SER A 276 3.64 2.95 -4.02
CA SER A 276 3.14 3.59 -2.78
C SER A 276 4.14 4.53 -2.08
N THR A 277 5.45 4.37 -2.31
CA THR A 277 6.50 5.25 -1.76
C THR A 277 6.60 6.60 -2.46
N LEU A 278 6.03 6.75 -3.65
CA LEU A 278 6.12 7.95 -4.48
C LEU A 278 4.94 8.91 -4.30
N MET A 279 3.93 8.54 -3.51
CA MET A 279 2.71 9.35 -3.33
C MET A 279 2.93 10.69 -2.63
N SER A 280 3.98 10.84 -1.83
CA SER A 280 4.31 12.09 -1.16
C SER A 280 5.31 12.95 -1.94
N SER A 281 5.63 12.56 -3.18
CA SER A 281 6.57 13.30 -4.02
C SER A 281 5.97 14.63 -4.46
N THR A 282 6.70 15.72 -4.21
CA THR A 282 6.40 17.06 -4.74
C THR A 282 7.11 17.32 -6.06
N THR A 283 7.89 16.36 -6.55
CA THR A 283 8.55 16.42 -7.86
C THR A 283 7.50 16.50 -8.96
N LYS A 284 7.81 17.25 -10.01
CA LYS A 284 6.96 17.33 -11.21
C LYS A 284 7.60 16.59 -12.37
N TYR A 285 6.76 15.90 -13.15
CA TYR A 285 7.09 15.33 -14.45
C TYR A 285 6.24 16.02 -15.51
N LYS A 286 6.88 16.73 -16.45
CA LYS A 286 6.23 17.64 -17.42
C LYS A 286 5.11 18.49 -16.79
N ASN A 287 5.44 19.19 -15.71
CA ASN A 287 4.55 20.06 -14.93
C ASN A 287 3.43 19.38 -14.14
N VAL A 288 3.24 18.07 -14.24
CA VAL A 288 2.29 17.30 -13.42
C VAL A 288 3.01 16.76 -12.19
N PHE A 289 2.39 16.83 -11.01
CA PHE A 289 2.99 16.23 -9.82
C PHE A 289 3.11 14.71 -9.97
N VAL A 290 4.26 14.16 -9.59
CA VAL A 290 4.48 12.71 -9.60
C VAL A 290 3.43 12.01 -8.72
N SER A 291 3.02 12.62 -7.60
CA SER A 291 1.93 12.11 -6.77
C SER A 291 0.63 11.88 -7.54
N ASP A 292 0.26 12.80 -8.45
CA ASP A 292 -0.96 12.68 -9.27
C ASP A 292 -0.80 11.57 -10.30
N ILE A 293 0.36 11.52 -10.95
CA ILE A 293 0.69 10.46 -11.91
C ILE A 293 0.61 9.07 -11.25
N MET A 294 1.12 8.94 -10.03
CA MET A 294 1.08 7.67 -9.30
C MET A 294 -0.33 7.28 -8.86
N LEU A 295 -1.22 8.26 -8.64
CA LEU A 295 -2.60 8.02 -8.18
C LEU A 295 -3.53 7.58 -9.33
N GLU A 296 -3.24 8.01 -10.56
CA GLU A 296 -4.02 7.70 -11.77
C GLU A 296 -4.47 6.23 -11.90
N PRO A 297 -3.58 5.21 -11.84
CA PRO A 297 -4.01 3.81 -12.00
C PRO A 297 -4.98 3.35 -10.90
N ALA A 298 -4.84 3.86 -9.67
CA ALA A 298 -5.77 3.54 -8.59
C ALA A 298 -7.15 4.14 -8.86
N LEU A 299 -7.24 5.37 -9.36
CA LEU A 299 -8.53 6.00 -9.67
C LEU A 299 -9.23 5.37 -10.87
N ILE A 300 -8.47 4.98 -11.90
CA ILE A 300 -9.00 4.19 -13.02
C ILE A 300 -9.55 2.85 -12.50
N PHE A 301 -8.76 2.12 -11.70
CA PHE A 301 -9.19 0.86 -11.12
C PHE A 301 -10.43 1.00 -10.23
N ALA A 302 -10.50 2.05 -9.41
CA ALA A 302 -11.67 2.35 -8.59
C ALA A 302 -12.93 2.55 -9.44
N GLN A 303 -12.81 3.25 -10.57
CA GLN A 303 -13.94 3.47 -11.46
C GLN A 303 -14.39 2.17 -12.15
N LEU A 304 -13.46 1.37 -12.68
CA LEU A 304 -13.76 0.06 -13.26
C LEU A 304 -14.45 -0.85 -12.23
N MET A 305 -13.93 -0.87 -11.00
CA MET A 305 -14.53 -1.65 -9.91
C MET A 305 -15.97 -1.21 -9.62
N GLY A 306 -16.21 0.11 -9.49
CA GLY A 306 -17.53 0.67 -9.23
C GLY A 306 -18.52 0.43 -10.38
N ASP A 307 -18.04 0.40 -11.61
CA ASP A 307 -18.82 0.10 -12.82
C ASP A 307 -19.11 -1.41 -12.98
N GLY A 308 -18.50 -2.27 -12.15
CA GLY A 308 -18.61 -3.72 -12.26
C GLY A 308 -17.83 -4.31 -13.44
N ASP A 309 -16.81 -3.60 -13.92
CA ASP A 309 -15.95 -4.05 -15.01
C ASP A 309 -15.00 -5.21 -14.61
N TYR A 310 -14.39 -5.79 -15.63
CA TYR A 310 -13.39 -6.85 -15.50
C TYR A 310 -11.99 -6.27 -15.34
N ILE A 311 -11.08 -7.02 -14.71
CA ILE A 311 -9.68 -6.58 -14.58
C ILE A 311 -9.01 -6.36 -15.93
N SER A 312 -9.44 -7.08 -16.96
CA SER A 312 -8.95 -6.91 -18.33
C SER A 312 -9.21 -5.51 -18.89
N SER A 313 -10.27 -4.84 -18.44
CA SER A 313 -10.61 -3.47 -18.86
C SER A 313 -9.51 -2.48 -18.48
N LEU A 314 -8.68 -2.76 -17.46
CA LEU A 314 -7.53 -1.93 -17.11
C LEU A 314 -6.52 -1.80 -18.26
N MET A 315 -6.44 -2.82 -19.13
CA MET A 315 -5.51 -2.85 -20.27
C MET A 315 -6.11 -2.28 -21.56
N GLU A 316 -7.45 -2.16 -21.63
CA GLU A 316 -8.20 -1.64 -22.77
C GLU A 316 -9.17 -0.52 -22.29
N LEU A 317 -8.63 0.61 -21.81
CA LEU A 317 -9.48 1.63 -21.18
C LEU A 317 -10.35 2.35 -22.22
N LYS A 318 -11.64 2.50 -21.88
CA LYS A 318 -12.60 3.32 -22.63
C LYS A 318 -12.51 4.81 -22.28
N TYR A 319 -11.94 5.12 -21.12
CA TYR A 319 -11.77 6.47 -20.58
C TYR A 319 -10.54 6.51 -19.67
N ASN A 320 -10.00 7.70 -19.45
CA ASN A 320 -9.02 7.93 -18.39
C ASN A 320 -9.67 8.63 -17.20
N VAL A 321 -9.04 8.56 -16.04
CA VAL A 321 -9.43 9.37 -14.87
C VAL A 321 -8.32 10.39 -14.64
N VAL A 322 -8.62 11.66 -14.85
CA VAL A 322 -7.62 12.73 -14.92
C VAL A 322 -8.01 13.92 -14.06
N ASN A 323 -6.99 14.60 -13.54
CA ASN A 323 -7.09 15.95 -12.99
C ASN A 323 -6.67 17.00 -14.03
N PRO A 324 -6.74 18.32 -13.76
CA PRO A 324 -6.36 19.34 -14.74
C PRO A 324 -4.92 19.20 -15.27
N GLY A 325 -3.99 18.73 -14.43
CA GLY A 325 -2.59 18.50 -14.83
C GLY A 325 -2.46 17.38 -15.84
N LEU A 326 -3.02 16.20 -15.53
CA LEU A 326 -3.03 15.04 -16.45
C LEU A 326 -3.87 15.31 -17.70
N ALA A 327 -4.98 16.03 -17.58
CA ALA A 327 -5.81 16.41 -18.71
C ALA A 327 -5.02 17.29 -19.69
N GLY A 328 -4.29 18.29 -19.17
CA GLY A 328 -3.37 19.10 -19.97
C GLY A 328 -2.27 18.27 -20.64
N LEU A 329 -1.69 17.31 -19.92
CA LEU A 329 -0.66 16.40 -20.45
C LEU A 329 -1.19 15.50 -21.58
N TYR A 330 -2.46 15.08 -21.50
CA TYR A 330 -3.10 14.22 -22.49
C TYR A 330 -3.82 14.96 -23.61
N GLY A 331 -3.92 16.29 -23.54
CA GLY A 331 -4.72 17.09 -24.47
C GLY A 331 -6.23 16.89 -24.30
N ILE A 332 -6.68 16.50 -23.11
CA ILE A 332 -8.11 16.34 -22.78
C ILE A 332 -8.66 17.70 -22.32
N SER A 333 -9.65 18.21 -23.05
CA SER A 333 -10.36 19.45 -22.71
C SER A 333 -11.51 19.21 -21.71
N GLY A 334 -11.92 20.26 -21.00
CA GLY A 334 -13.13 20.25 -20.16
C GLY A 334 -12.92 19.86 -18.70
N ILE A 335 -11.68 19.60 -18.27
CA ILE A 335 -11.32 19.23 -16.90
C ILE A 335 -10.71 20.45 -16.20
N THR A 336 -11.51 21.15 -15.39
CA THR A 336 -11.10 22.42 -14.75
C THR A 336 -10.75 22.29 -13.27
N SER A 337 -11.22 21.25 -12.60
CA SER A 337 -10.94 20.99 -11.17
C SER A 337 -11.16 19.52 -10.82
N GLY A 338 -10.54 19.06 -9.73
CA GLY A 338 -10.71 17.71 -9.21
C GLY A 338 -10.31 16.60 -10.17
N TRP A 339 -10.70 15.37 -9.85
CA TRP A 339 -10.53 14.20 -10.70
C TRP A 339 -11.85 13.87 -11.40
N SER A 340 -11.81 13.56 -12.69
CA SER A 340 -13.00 13.17 -13.45
C SER A 340 -12.66 12.33 -14.68
N ARG A 341 -13.68 11.71 -15.29
CA ARG A 341 -13.50 10.92 -16.52
C ARG A 341 -13.17 11.86 -17.68
N GLY A 342 -12.02 11.63 -18.30
CA GLY A 342 -11.65 12.26 -19.56
C GLY A 342 -11.90 11.32 -20.73
N GLN A 343 -12.51 11.83 -21.81
CA GLN A 343 -12.63 11.06 -23.05
C GLN A 343 -11.23 10.80 -23.62
N GLY A 344 -10.89 9.52 -23.77
CA GLY A 344 -9.61 9.07 -24.29
C GLY A 344 -9.41 7.57 -24.09
N THR A 345 -8.83 6.90 -25.09
CA THR A 345 -8.66 5.44 -25.11
C THR A 345 -7.19 5.07 -24.93
N LYS A 346 -6.62 5.39 -23.76
CA LYS A 346 -5.27 4.93 -23.42
C LYS A 346 -5.35 3.50 -22.89
N THR A 347 -4.30 2.71 -23.05
CA THR A 347 -4.14 1.46 -22.28
C THR A 347 -3.51 1.80 -20.93
N LEU A 348 -3.46 0.89 -19.94
CA LEU A 348 -2.65 1.11 -18.73
C LEU A 348 -1.23 1.54 -19.10
N PHE A 349 -0.63 0.89 -20.11
CA PHE A 349 0.71 1.22 -20.62
C PHE A 349 0.78 2.59 -21.31
N GLY A 350 -0.35 3.08 -21.83
CA GLY A 350 -0.50 4.39 -22.42
C GLY A 350 -0.71 5.54 -21.42
N THR A 351 -0.62 5.28 -20.12
CA THR A 351 -0.72 6.32 -19.09
C THR A 351 0.61 7.04 -18.85
N ALA A 352 0.55 8.24 -18.28
CA ALA A 352 1.68 8.97 -17.74
C ALA A 352 2.36 8.16 -16.64
N PHE A 353 1.56 7.41 -15.86
CA PHE A 353 2.05 6.46 -14.86
C PHE A 353 3.07 5.48 -15.45
N MET A 354 2.66 4.70 -16.45
CA MET A 354 3.54 3.69 -17.04
C MET A 354 4.72 4.32 -17.79
N SER A 355 4.50 5.49 -18.39
CA SER A 355 5.58 6.24 -19.05
C SER A 355 6.65 6.68 -18.06
N TYR A 356 6.26 7.23 -16.90
CA TYR A 356 7.19 7.64 -15.86
C TYR A 356 7.93 6.43 -15.26
N LEU A 357 7.21 5.35 -14.96
CA LEU A 357 7.78 4.20 -14.26
C LEU A 357 8.75 3.37 -15.12
N THR A 358 8.52 3.35 -16.43
CA THR A 358 9.27 2.49 -17.35
C THR A 358 10.13 3.25 -18.36
N ALA A 359 10.21 4.58 -18.26
CA ALA A 359 11.16 5.36 -19.03
C ALA A 359 12.58 5.22 -18.49
N ASP A 360 13.52 5.57 -19.35
CA ASP A 360 14.87 5.96 -18.98
C ASP A 360 14.85 7.34 -18.31
N HIS A 361 15.38 7.46 -17.08
CA HIS A 361 15.26 8.70 -16.31
C HIS A 361 16.17 9.83 -16.80
N ASP A 362 17.21 9.51 -17.56
CA ASP A 362 18.15 10.51 -18.09
C ASP A 362 17.64 11.11 -19.40
N THR A 363 16.95 10.29 -20.21
CA THR A 363 16.55 10.66 -21.57
C THR A 363 15.04 10.80 -21.79
N ASP A 364 14.21 10.43 -20.80
CA ASP A 364 12.74 10.29 -20.91
C ASP A 364 12.28 9.27 -21.97
N ASN A 365 13.20 8.53 -22.59
CA ASN A 365 12.86 7.60 -23.67
C ASN A 365 12.16 6.34 -23.12
N PRO A 366 11.20 5.78 -23.88
CA PRO A 366 10.66 4.45 -23.59
C PRO A 366 11.76 3.39 -23.45
N ASN A 367 11.69 2.57 -22.40
CA ASN A 367 12.65 1.49 -22.18
C ASN A 367 11.94 0.12 -22.20
N PRO A 368 12.07 -0.67 -23.29
CA PRO A 368 11.38 -1.96 -23.42
C PRO A 368 11.86 -3.00 -22.40
N ILE A 369 13.13 -2.97 -21.96
CA ILE A 369 13.64 -3.88 -20.91
C ILE A 369 12.86 -3.65 -19.62
N ARG A 370 12.73 -2.38 -19.18
CA ARG A 370 11.96 -2.01 -17.98
C ARG A 370 10.48 -2.37 -18.11
N ARG A 371 9.86 -2.09 -19.27
CA ARG A 371 8.45 -2.45 -19.53
C ARG A 371 8.19 -3.95 -19.50
N GLY A 372 9.03 -4.71 -20.21
CA GLY A 372 8.91 -6.16 -20.27
C GLY A 372 9.05 -6.76 -18.88
N SER A 373 10.08 -6.35 -18.13
CA SER A 373 10.26 -6.82 -16.77
C SER A 373 9.08 -6.45 -15.87
N TYR A 374 8.53 -5.23 -16.00
CA TYR A 374 7.35 -4.81 -15.27
C TYR A 374 6.14 -5.71 -15.55
N VAL A 375 5.86 -5.99 -16.83
CA VAL A 375 4.77 -6.90 -17.24
C VAL A 375 4.95 -8.26 -16.57
N VAL A 376 6.12 -8.85 -16.74
CA VAL A 376 6.34 -10.24 -16.33
C VAL A 376 6.35 -10.38 -14.80
N ASN A 377 6.96 -9.43 -14.10
CA ASN A 377 7.09 -9.49 -12.64
C ASN A 377 5.82 -9.08 -11.91
N TYR A 378 5.08 -8.06 -12.35
CA TYR A 378 3.98 -7.51 -11.56
C TYR A 378 2.59 -7.86 -12.10
N LEU A 379 2.48 -8.17 -13.39
CA LEU A 379 1.21 -8.51 -14.03
C LEU A 379 1.10 -10.00 -14.37
N LEU A 380 2.22 -10.73 -14.46
CA LEU A 380 2.24 -12.18 -14.69
C LEU A 380 2.85 -12.99 -13.54
N CYS A 381 3.31 -12.33 -12.47
CA CYS A 381 3.78 -12.95 -11.24
C CYS A 381 4.94 -13.96 -11.41
N LYS A 382 5.81 -13.82 -12.42
CA LYS A 382 6.87 -14.82 -12.68
C LYS A 382 8.12 -14.70 -11.80
N ASP A 383 8.22 -13.65 -10.99
CA ASP A 383 9.33 -13.40 -10.06
C ASP A 383 10.73 -13.61 -10.66
N ILE A 384 10.99 -12.93 -11.79
CA ILE A 384 12.30 -12.95 -12.42
C ILE A 384 13.28 -12.19 -11.55
N GLN A 385 14.24 -12.92 -10.99
CA GLN A 385 15.34 -12.36 -10.23
C GLN A 385 16.26 -11.56 -11.15
N PHE A 386 16.45 -10.29 -10.81
CA PHE A 386 17.42 -9.45 -11.51
C PHE A 386 18.84 -9.91 -11.21
N PRO A 387 19.80 -9.59 -12.10
CA PRO A 387 21.20 -9.89 -11.85
C PRO A 387 21.66 -9.40 -10.48
N THR A 388 22.35 -10.28 -9.74
CA THR A 388 23.01 -9.86 -8.49
C THR A 388 24.15 -8.88 -8.80
N SER A 389 24.55 -8.09 -7.81
CA SER A 389 25.72 -7.21 -7.93
C SER A 389 27.01 -7.94 -8.35
N ALA A 390 27.08 -9.25 -8.15
CA ALA A 390 28.22 -10.08 -8.53
C ALA A 390 28.49 -10.11 -10.05
N ILE A 391 27.50 -9.79 -10.90
CA ILE A 391 27.72 -9.70 -12.36
C ILE A 391 27.67 -8.26 -12.89
N GLN A 392 27.61 -7.26 -12.00
CA GLN A 392 27.44 -5.86 -12.40
C GLN A 392 28.57 -5.38 -13.32
N GLU A 393 29.83 -5.76 -13.03
CA GLU A 393 30.97 -5.43 -13.89
C GLU A 393 30.77 -5.96 -15.31
N LYS A 394 30.23 -7.18 -15.45
CA LYS A 394 29.95 -7.77 -16.77
C LYS A 394 28.80 -7.07 -17.48
N VAL A 395 27.76 -6.68 -16.73
CA VAL A 395 26.65 -5.89 -17.27
C VAL A 395 27.17 -4.56 -17.81
N ASP A 396 28.00 -3.84 -17.04
CA ASP A 396 28.56 -2.55 -17.43
C ASP A 396 29.44 -2.70 -18.68
N GLU A 397 30.28 -3.73 -18.75
CA GLU A 397 31.08 -4.05 -19.93
C GLU A 397 30.20 -4.22 -21.18
N VAL A 398 29.15 -5.04 -21.10
CA VAL A 398 28.27 -5.34 -22.25
C VAL A 398 27.45 -4.10 -22.64
N VAL A 399 26.90 -3.36 -21.68
CA VAL A 399 26.08 -2.17 -21.93
C VAL A 399 26.90 -1.04 -22.56
N ASN A 400 28.13 -0.81 -22.08
CA ASN A 400 29.02 0.23 -22.59
C ASN A 400 29.54 -0.08 -24.00
N ASN A 401 29.63 -1.36 -24.37
CA ASN A 401 30.06 -1.79 -25.70
C ASN A 401 28.90 -1.97 -26.70
N ALA A 402 27.65 -1.86 -26.24
CA ALA A 402 26.48 -2.00 -27.11
C ALA A 402 26.32 -0.76 -28.01
N PRO A 403 26.31 -0.90 -29.36
CA PRO A 403 26.22 0.25 -30.25
C PRO A 403 24.96 1.09 -30.00
N MET A 404 25.13 2.41 -29.95
CA MET A 404 24.08 3.36 -29.54
C MET A 404 23.04 3.64 -30.63
N ASP A 405 23.37 3.33 -31.89
CA ASP A 405 22.53 3.51 -33.08
C ASP A 405 21.60 2.31 -33.37
N LEU A 406 21.73 1.22 -32.61
CA LEU A 406 20.84 0.06 -32.74
C LEU A 406 19.39 0.42 -32.40
N SER A 407 18.46 -0.12 -33.17
CA SER A 407 17.05 -0.13 -32.76
C SER A 407 16.89 -0.91 -31.44
N PRO A 408 15.87 -0.60 -30.61
CA PRO A 408 15.65 -1.36 -29.37
C PRO A 408 15.54 -2.88 -29.58
N PRO A 409 14.84 -3.42 -30.62
CA PRO A 409 14.89 -4.84 -30.93
C PRO A 409 16.30 -5.38 -31.20
N ALA A 410 17.11 -4.65 -31.98
CA ALA A 410 18.48 -5.06 -32.29
C ALA A 410 19.40 -4.98 -31.07
N ARG A 411 19.21 -3.98 -30.20
CA ARG A 411 19.97 -3.83 -28.95
C ARG A 411 19.64 -4.94 -27.96
N MET A 412 18.37 -5.36 -27.87
CA MET A 412 17.95 -6.49 -27.05
C MET A 412 18.46 -7.83 -27.62
N ALA A 413 18.46 -7.99 -28.95
CA ALA A 413 19.11 -9.13 -29.60
C ALA A 413 20.63 -9.16 -29.33
N TYR A 414 21.30 -8.01 -29.31
CA TYR A 414 22.71 -7.91 -28.92
C TYR A 414 22.93 -8.44 -27.49
N PHE A 415 22.12 -8.01 -26.51
CA PHE A 415 22.24 -8.51 -25.13
C PHE A 415 22.00 -10.02 -25.02
N ARG A 416 20.99 -10.55 -25.71
CA ARG A 416 20.74 -12.00 -25.76
C ARG A 416 21.84 -12.81 -26.46
N GLY A 417 22.72 -12.17 -27.21
CA GLY A 417 23.93 -12.80 -27.75
C GLY A 417 24.95 -13.20 -26.67
N PHE A 418 24.86 -12.63 -25.47
CA PHE A 418 25.73 -12.96 -24.34
C PHE A 418 25.02 -13.95 -23.40
N PRO A 419 25.59 -15.15 -23.15
CA PRO A 419 24.95 -16.16 -22.30
C PRO A 419 24.56 -15.66 -20.90
N ALA A 420 25.37 -14.78 -20.31
CA ALA A 420 25.10 -14.19 -19.00
C ALA A 420 23.85 -13.27 -18.99
N CYS A 421 23.53 -12.64 -20.11
CA CYS A 421 22.42 -11.70 -20.23
C CYS A 421 21.15 -12.39 -20.76
N ALA A 422 21.30 -13.33 -21.69
CA ALA A 422 20.20 -14.08 -22.30
C ALA A 422 19.28 -14.73 -21.26
N SER A 423 19.85 -15.31 -20.20
CA SER A 423 19.12 -15.97 -19.11
C SER A 423 17.97 -15.13 -18.55
N CYS A 424 18.15 -13.81 -18.44
CA CYS A 424 17.14 -12.89 -17.96
C CYS A 424 16.35 -12.26 -19.12
N HIS A 425 17.07 -11.76 -20.14
CA HIS A 425 16.50 -11.01 -21.24
C HIS A 425 15.50 -11.82 -22.09
N ASP A 426 15.73 -13.13 -22.27
CA ASP A 426 14.79 -14.01 -23.01
C ASP A 426 13.41 -14.05 -22.37
N GLN A 427 13.31 -13.83 -21.06
CA GLN A 427 12.08 -14.00 -20.30
C GLN A 427 11.14 -12.80 -20.43
N PHE A 428 11.65 -11.59 -20.65
CA PHE A 428 10.84 -10.37 -20.61
C PHE A 428 11.00 -9.45 -21.82
N ASP A 429 12.08 -9.56 -22.60
CA ASP A 429 12.37 -8.64 -23.69
C ASP A 429 11.22 -8.53 -24.69
N HIS A 430 10.66 -9.67 -25.08
CA HIS A 430 9.59 -9.71 -26.07
C HIS A 430 8.29 -9.07 -25.56
N HIS A 431 8.01 -9.13 -24.26
CA HIS A 431 6.86 -8.46 -23.66
C HIS A 431 7.01 -6.94 -23.73
N GLY A 432 8.23 -6.43 -23.51
CA GLY A 432 8.54 -5.02 -23.64
C GLY A 432 8.48 -4.53 -25.08
N LEU A 433 9.08 -5.28 -26.01
CA LEU A 433 9.07 -4.99 -27.44
C LEU A 433 7.66 -4.96 -28.03
N ALA A 434 6.76 -5.81 -27.52
CA ALA A 434 5.34 -5.82 -27.91
C ALA A 434 4.59 -4.52 -27.55
N LEU A 435 5.16 -3.67 -26.68
CA LEU A 435 4.57 -2.40 -26.24
C LEU A 435 5.23 -1.19 -26.90
N GLU A 436 6.12 -1.41 -27.87
CA GLU A 436 6.95 -0.35 -28.40
C GLU A 436 6.20 0.63 -29.32
N GLU A 437 4.93 0.48 -29.65
CA GLU A 437 4.16 1.59 -30.26
C GLU A 437 3.72 2.64 -29.24
N ILE A 438 3.85 2.32 -27.94
CA ILE A 438 3.49 3.20 -26.85
C ILE A 438 4.70 4.07 -26.53
N GLY A 439 4.68 5.31 -26.98
CA GLY A 439 5.69 6.32 -26.71
C GLY A 439 5.55 6.95 -25.32
N VAL A 440 6.19 8.10 -25.16
CA VAL A 440 6.11 8.91 -23.94
C VAL A 440 4.65 9.37 -23.74
N PHE A 441 4.14 9.29 -22.52
CA PHE A 441 2.74 9.61 -22.16
C PHE A 441 1.69 8.77 -22.90
N GLY A 442 2.10 7.59 -23.37
CA GLY A 442 1.26 6.77 -24.22
C GLY A 442 0.84 7.41 -25.52
N ALA A 443 1.62 8.35 -26.04
CA ALA A 443 1.48 8.78 -27.43
C ALA A 443 1.83 7.60 -28.35
N THR A 444 1.07 7.41 -29.42
CA THR A 444 1.46 6.44 -30.44
C THR A 444 2.77 6.89 -31.10
N ARG A 445 3.71 5.97 -31.30
CA ARG A 445 4.94 6.24 -32.03
C ARG A 445 5.16 5.23 -33.15
N THR A 446 5.71 5.72 -34.25
CA THR A 446 6.07 4.92 -35.43
C THR A 446 7.58 4.83 -35.65
N LYS A 447 8.36 5.65 -34.94
CA LYS A 447 9.82 5.67 -34.98
C LYS A 447 10.40 5.51 -33.58
N TYR A 448 11.50 4.76 -33.47
CA TYR A 448 12.34 4.71 -32.28
C TYR A 448 13.14 6.01 -32.13
N TYR A 449 13.66 6.27 -30.93
CA TYR A 449 14.56 7.41 -30.68
C TYR A 449 15.86 7.34 -31.50
N THR A 450 16.20 6.16 -32.02
CA THR A 450 17.31 5.92 -32.95
C THR A 450 16.95 6.11 -34.43
N GLY A 451 15.72 6.51 -34.76
CA GLY A 451 15.26 6.79 -36.13
C GLY A 451 14.73 5.59 -36.93
N HIS A 452 14.92 4.37 -36.43
CA HIS A 452 14.38 3.14 -37.02
C HIS A 452 12.85 3.06 -36.88
N ASP A 453 12.16 2.33 -37.77
CA ASP A 453 10.72 2.07 -37.66
C ASP A 453 10.39 1.17 -36.47
N VAL A 454 9.31 1.50 -35.76
CA VAL A 454 8.81 0.70 -34.65
C VAL A 454 8.26 -0.63 -35.17
N VAL A 455 8.66 -1.72 -34.51
CA VAL A 455 8.15 -3.06 -34.75
C VAL A 455 7.50 -3.58 -33.48
N ALA A 456 6.17 -3.65 -33.49
CA ALA A 456 5.36 -4.22 -32.40
C ALA A 456 4.40 -5.31 -32.93
N THR A 457 4.93 -6.18 -33.78
CA THR A 457 4.25 -7.38 -34.29
C THR A 457 5.03 -8.61 -33.85
N GLY A 458 4.35 -9.73 -33.63
CA GLY A 458 5.03 -11.00 -33.35
C GLY A 458 4.25 -11.94 -32.46
N ARG A 459 5.00 -12.74 -31.71
CA ARG A 459 4.45 -13.75 -30.80
C ARG A 459 5.20 -13.73 -29.47
N VAL A 460 4.43 -13.67 -28.38
CA VAL A 460 4.92 -13.75 -26.99
C VAL A 460 4.09 -14.81 -26.28
N GLU A 461 4.70 -15.89 -25.80
CA GLU A 461 4.02 -16.92 -24.97
C GLU A 461 2.70 -17.45 -25.56
N GLY A 462 2.66 -17.65 -26.88
CA GLY A 462 1.46 -18.10 -27.58
C GLY A 462 0.49 -16.99 -28.01
N ILE A 463 0.66 -15.76 -27.51
CA ILE A 463 -0.08 -14.58 -27.96
C ILE A 463 0.55 -14.08 -29.26
N GLN A 464 -0.13 -14.30 -30.39
CA GLN A 464 0.16 -13.61 -31.64
C GLN A 464 -0.47 -12.22 -31.62
N PHE A 465 0.24 -11.19 -32.05
CA PHE A 465 -0.26 -9.81 -32.10
C PHE A 465 0.32 -9.04 -33.29
N ASN A 466 -0.44 -8.07 -33.79
CA ASN A 466 -0.03 -7.18 -34.89
C ASN A 466 0.23 -5.74 -34.45
N ASN A 467 -0.06 -5.42 -33.20
CA ASN A 467 0.21 -4.12 -32.57
C ASN A 467 0.14 -4.27 -31.04
N SER A 468 0.55 -3.22 -30.34
CA SER A 468 0.62 -3.15 -28.88
C SER A 468 -0.76 -3.24 -28.24
N LEU A 469 -1.80 -2.69 -28.87
CA LEU A 469 -3.17 -2.76 -28.37
C LEU A 469 -3.71 -4.20 -28.40
N GLU A 470 -3.50 -4.91 -29.50
CA GLU A 470 -3.86 -6.33 -29.64
C GLU A 470 -3.09 -7.19 -28.63
N PHE A 471 -1.80 -6.91 -28.41
CA PHE A 471 -0.99 -7.60 -27.42
C PHE A 471 -1.57 -7.42 -26.00
N VAL A 472 -1.78 -6.18 -25.54
CA VAL A 472 -2.29 -5.95 -24.18
C VAL A 472 -3.70 -6.50 -24.00
N GLY A 473 -4.56 -6.40 -25.01
CA GLY A 473 -5.92 -6.94 -24.93
C GLY A 473 -5.95 -8.46 -24.81
N LYS A 474 -5.07 -9.16 -25.54
CA LYS A 474 -4.92 -10.63 -25.41
C LYS A 474 -4.25 -11.02 -24.08
N LEU A 475 -3.21 -10.29 -23.66
CA LEU A 475 -2.53 -10.52 -22.39
C LEU A 475 -3.49 -10.40 -21.21
N ALA A 476 -4.35 -9.37 -21.23
CA ALA A 476 -5.32 -9.10 -20.17
C ALA A 476 -6.39 -10.19 -20.02
N ARG A 477 -6.65 -10.96 -21.08
CA ARG A 477 -7.58 -12.09 -21.09
C ARG A 477 -6.89 -13.42 -20.83
N SER A 478 -5.57 -13.42 -20.68
CA SER A 478 -4.81 -14.64 -20.38
C SER A 478 -5.12 -15.15 -18.97
N GLU A 479 -5.05 -16.46 -18.80
CA GLU A 479 -5.16 -17.11 -17.51
C GLU A 479 -4.07 -16.62 -16.54
N ALA A 480 -2.84 -16.43 -17.03
CA ALA A 480 -1.70 -15.98 -16.24
C ALA A 480 -1.95 -14.60 -15.62
N PHE A 481 -2.48 -13.64 -16.39
CA PHE A 481 -2.78 -12.30 -15.89
C PHE A 481 -3.87 -12.32 -14.81
N ASN A 482 -4.98 -13.04 -15.06
CA ASN A 482 -6.09 -13.13 -14.12
C ASN A 482 -5.69 -13.86 -12.83
N THR A 483 -4.90 -14.93 -12.96
CA THR A 483 -4.33 -15.68 -11.83
C THR A 483 -3.38 -14.80 -11.02
N CYS A 484 -2.53 -14.02 -11.68
CA CYS A 484 -1.63 -13.10 -11.00
C CYS A 484 -2.41 -12.02 -10.25
N PHE A 485 -3.41 -11.38 -10.87
CA PHE A 485 -4.26 -10.41 -10.19
C PHE A 485 -4.93 -11.00 -8.94
N ALA A 486 -5.55 -12.18 -9.05
CA ALA A 486 -6.16 -12.86 -7.91
C ALA A 486 -5.12 -13.12 -6.79
N SER A 487 -3.93 -13.58 -7.16
CA SER A 487 -2.81 -13.81 -6.22
C SER A 487 -2.36 -12.53 -5.52
N GLN A 488 -2.38 -11.40 -6.21
CA GLN A 488 -2.01 -10.11 -5.64
C GLN A 488 -3.02 -9.64 -4.61
N VAL A 489 -4.32 -9.81 -4.89
CA VAL A 489 -5.37 -9.53 -3.90
C VAL A 489 -5.25 -10.48 -2.71
N TYR A 490 -5.03 -11.77 -2.95
CA TYR A 490 -4.82 -12.74 -1.88
C TYR A 490 -3.63 -12.33 -0.99
N ASN A 491 -2.48 -12.05 -1.59
CA ASN A 491 -1.29 -11.56 -0.89
C ASN A 491 -1.55 -10.26 -0.11
N TYR A 492 -2.39 -9.36 -0.62
CA TYR A 492 -2.76 -8.13 0.08
C TYR A 492 -3.57 -8.40 1.35
N ILE A 493 -4.41 -9.43 1.34
CA ILE A 493 -5.27 -9.82 2.46
C ILE A 493 -4.57 -10.71 3.49
N THR A 494 -3.64 -11.56 3.05
CA THR A 494 -2.95 -12.53 3.92
C THR A 494 -1.57 -12.04 4.36
N SER A 495 -1.00 -11.06 3.67
CA SER A 495 0.44 -10.75 3.71
C SER A 495 1.34 -11.95 3.46
N SER A 496 0.89 -12.87 2.61
CA SER A 496 1.77 -13.87 2.04
C SER A 496 2.85 -13.18 1.19
N PRO A 497 4.11 -13.66 1.25
CA PRO A 497 5.13 -13.27 0.30
C PRO A 497 4.63 -13.49 -1.13
N TYR A 498 5.09 -12.63 -2.03
CA TYR A 498 4.64 -12.55 -3.41
C TYR A 498 4.44 -13.90 -4.11
N THR A 499 5.49 -14.72 -4.08
CA THR A 499 5.54 -16.03 -4.72
C THR A 499 4.71 -17.09 -4.00
N GLN A 500 4.46 -16.94 -2.70
CA GLN A 500 3.67 -17.92 -1.95
C GLN A 500 2.20 -17.83 -2.30
N GLY A 501 1.61 -16.63 -2.37
CA GLY A 501 0.22 -16.50 -2.78
C GLY A 501 0.00 -16.93 -4.22
N PHE A 502 0.92 -16.61 -5.14
CA PHE A 502 0.80 -17.09 -6.51
C PHE A 502 0.79 -18.61 -6.59
N ASN A 503 1.75 -19.27 -5.92
CA ASN A 503 1.79 -20.73 -5.85
C ASN A 503 0.54 -21.33 -5.19
N ALA A 504 -0.01 -20.67 -4.16
CA ALA A 504 -1.23 -21.13 -3.49
C ALA A 504 -2.44 -21.05 -4.43
N ILE A 505 -2.61 -19.91 -5.12
CA ILE A 505 -3.70 -19.70 -6.07
C ILE A 505 -3.55 -20.63 -7.27
N GLU A 506 -2.35 -20.77 -7.84
CA GLU A 506 -2.09 -21.62 -9.00
C GLU A 506 -2.39 -23.10 -8.73
N LYS A 507 -2.07 -23.60 -7.54
CA LYS A 507 -2.30 -25.00 -7.13
C LYS A 507 -3.72 -25.28 -6.64
N SER A 508 -4.56 -24.26 -6.53
CA SER A 508 -5.93 -24.36 -6.02
C SER A 508 -6.97 -24.40 -7.14
N ASP A 509 -8.23 -24.61 -6.76
CA ASP A 509 -9.40 -24.56 -7.64
C ASP A 509 -9.88 -23.12 -7.95
N VAL A 510 -9.04 -22.11 -7.71
CA VAL A 510 -9.40 -20.69 -7.86
C VAL A 510 -9.64 -20.31 -9.32
N LYS A 511 -8.97 -20.93 -10.28
CA LYS A 511 -9.05 -20.53 -11.71
C LYS A 511 -10.50 -20.54 -12.24
N PRO A 512 -11.28 -21.65 -12.11
CA PRO A 512 -12.71 -21.62 -12.40
C PRO A 512 -13.49 -20.58 -11.59
N ALA A 513 -13.09 -20.36 -10.33
CA ALA A 513 -13.76 -19.42 -9.44
C ALA A 513 -13.49 -17.95 -9.74
N ILE A 514 -12.56 -17.59 -10.64
CA ILE A 514 -12.31 -16.19 -11.06
C ILE A 514 -12.63 -15.95 -12.54
N ALA A 515 -12.81 -17.01 -13.33
CA ALA A 515 -13.11 -16.91 -14.75
C ALA A 515 -14.43 -16.13 -14.99
N GLY A 516 -14.37 -15.10 -15.83
CA GLY A 516 -15.54 -14.29 -16.20
C GLY A 516 -16.13 -13.47 -15.05
N LYS A 517 -15.39 -13.25 -13.96
CA LYS A 517 -15.85 -12.44 -12.82
C LYS A 517 -15.36 -11.00 -12.91
N SER A 518 -16.18 -10.07 -12.43
CA SER A 518 -15.80 -8.66 -12.29
C SER A 518 -14.68 -8.48 -11.25
N ILE A 519 -14.04 -7.31 -11.25
CA ILE A 519 -13.00 -6.97 -10.25
C ILE A 519 -13.52 -7.20 -8.83
N ARG A 520 -14.74 -6.71 -8.50
CA ARG A 520 -15.33 -6.85 -7.15
C ARG A 520 -15.50 -8.30 -6.74
N GLN A 521 -16.00 -9.13 -7.65
CA GLN A 521 -16.26 -10.54 -7.35
C GLN A 521 -14.96 -11.34 -7.19
N VAL A 522 -13.91 -11.02 -7.95
CA VAL A 522 -12.58 -11.61 -7.74
C VAL A 522 -12.01 -11.18 -6.38
N VAL A 523 -12.13 -9.89 -6.02
CA VAL A 523 -11.66 -9.41 -4.72
C VAL A 523 -12.42 -10.10 -3.58
N ALA A 524 -13.75 -10.21 -3.67
CA ALA A 524 -14.58 -10.90 -2.69
C ALA A 524 -14.18 -12.38 -2.53
N GLU A 525 -13.93 -13.08 -3.63
CA GLU A 525 -13.43 -14.46 -3.61
C GLU A 525 -12.09 -14.58 -2.88
N MET A 526 -11.15 -13.68 -3.17
CA MET A 526 -9.81 -13.72 -2.56
C MET A 526 -9.85 -13.33 -1.09
N VAL A 527 -10.74 -12.42 -0.68
CA VAL A 527 -10.93 -12.07 0.74
C VAL A 527 -11.51 -13.25 1.52
N VAL A 528 -12.55 -13.91 1.00
CA VAL A 528 -13.15 -15.09 1.65
C VAL A 528 -12.09 -16.19 1.80
N ARG A 529 -11.28 -16.46 0.79
CA ARG A 529 -10.20 -17.46 0.88
C ARG A 529 -9.09 -17.05 1.83
N GLY A 530 -8.66 -15.79 1.79
CA GLY A 530 -7.58 -15.27 2.63
C GLY A 530 -7.94 -15.19 4.11
N LEU A 531 -9.20 -14.90 4.44
CA LEU A 531 -9.69 -14.81 5.83
C LEU A 531 -10.33 -16.11 6.33
N GLY A 532 -10.85 -16.93 5.41
CA GLY A 532 -11.49 -18.22 5.69
C GLY A 532 -10.50 -19.31 6.10
N GLY A 533 -9.28 -19.23 5.56
CA GLY A 533 -8.23 -20.24 5.77
C GLY A 533 -8.56 -21.52 5.00
N LEU A 534 -8.09 -21.60 3.75
CA LEU A 534 -7.88 -22.89 3.08
C LEU A 534 -6.87 -23.74 3.86
#